data_AF-A0A7X2M5E5-F1
#
_entry.id   AF-A0A7X2M5E5-F1
#
_cell.length_a   1.000
_cell.length_b   1.000
_cell.length_c   1.000
_cell.angle_alpha   90.00
_cell.angle_beta   90.00
_cell.angle_gamma   90.00
#
_symmetry.space_group_name_H-M   'P 1'
#
loop_
_entity.id
_entity.type
_entity.pdbx_description
1 polymer ?
#
loop_
_entity_poly.entity_id
_entity_poly.type
_entity_poly.pdbx_seq_one_letter_code
_entity_poly.pdbx_strand_id
1 'polypeptide(L)' 'MSDKDMAKQIIDALPDYKVSKILYILKGIQIDDDIEDEMFCERLAEQYIKADDHETIPFEDALREAGISIDDLQN' A
#
# COMPACT_ATOMS: atom_id res chain seq x y z
N MET A 1 -33.98 -14.36 7.90
CA MET A 1 -32.87 -14.37 6.94
C MET A 1 -31.94 -13.25 7.36
N SER A 2 -30.65 -13.53 7.53
CA SER A 2 -29.70 -12.48 7.93
C SER A 2 -29.24 -11.67 6.71
N ASP A 3 -28.72 -10.47 6.93
CA ASP A 3 -28.14 -9.65 5.85
C ASP A 3 -26.99 -10.39 5.14
N LYS A 4 -26.25 -11.25 5.86
CA LYS A 4 -25.23 -12.14 5.28
C LYS A 4 -25.83 -13.16 4.32
N ASP A 5 -26.97 -13.75 4.65
CA ASP A 5 -27.64 -14.72 3.79
C ASP A 5 -28.19 -14.05 2.53
N MET A 6 -28.73 -12.84 2.68
CA MET A 6 -29.22 -12.04 1.56
C MET A 6 -28.08 -11.61 0.63
N ALA A 7 -26.94 -11.19 1.18
CA ALA A 7 -25.75 -10.83 0.39
C ALA A 7 -25.22 -12.00 -0.45
N LYS A 8 -25.17 -13.21 0.13
CA LYS A 8 -24.77 -14.43 -0.60
C LYS A 8 -25.69 -14.71 -1.78
N GLN A 9 -27.01 -14.66 -1.57
CA GLN A 9 -27.98 -14.87 -2.65
C GLN A 9 -27.83 -13.85 -3.79
N ILE A 10 -27.56 -12.59 -3.47
CA ILE A 10 -27.32 -11.56 -4.48
C ILE A 10 -26.03 -11.87 -5.26
N ILE A 11 -24.95 -12.25 -4.57
CA ILE A 11 -23.67 -12.57 -5.21
C ILE A 11 -23.78 -13.80 -6.12
N ASP A 12 -24.45 -14.86 -5.67
CA ASP A 12 -24.64 -16.10 -6.43
C ASP A 12 -25.43 -15.89 -7.74
N ALA A 13 -26.27 -14.84 -7.81
CA ALA A 13 -27.04 -14.50 -8.99
C ALA A 13 -26.27 -13.61 -10.01
N LEU A 14 -25.06 -13.16 -9.68
CA LEU A 14 -24.28 -12.27 -10.54
C LEU A 14 -23.34 -13.03 -11.49
N PRO A 15 -23.10 -12.51 -12.70
CA PRO A 15 -22.08 -13.04 -13.59
C PRO A 15 -20.66 -12.80 -13.02
N ASP A 16 -19.74 -13.72 -13.30
CA ASP A 16 -18.38 -13.77 -12.73
C ASP A 16 -17.62 -12.43 -12.78
N TYR A 17 -17.71 -11.69 -13.89
CA TYR A 17 -17.01 -10.41 -14.06
C TYR A 17 -17.47 -9.32 -13.07
N LYS A 18 -18.70 -9.43 -12.52
CA LYS A 18 -19.20 -8.55 -11.46
C LYS A 18 -18.77 -9.06 -10.08
N VAL A 19 -18.69 -10.37 -9.89
CA VAL A 19 -18.19 -10.99 -8.66
C VAL A 19 -16.72 -10.60 -8.41
N SER A 20 -15.89 -10.53 -9.47
CA SER A 20 -14.50 -10.05 -9.34
C SER A 20 -14.42 -8.63 -8.75
N LYS A 21 -15.29 -7.71 -9.20
CA LYS A 21 -15.34 -6.34 -8.67
C LYS A 21 -15.80 -6.29 -7.22
N ILE A 22 -16.80 -7.10 -6.87
CA ILE A 22 -17.29 -7.24 -5.49
C ILE A 22 -16.17 -7.78 -4.59
N LEU A 23 -15.40 -8.76 -5.07
CA LEU A 23 -14.27 -9.30 -4.33
C LEU A 23 -13.19 -8.24 -4.06
N TYR A 24 -12.89 -7.36 -5.01
CA TYR A 24 -11.97 -6.24 -4.78
C TYR A 24 -12.49 -5.27 -3.71
N ILE A 25 -13.77 -4.93 -3.75
CA ILE A 25 -14.40 -4.06 -2.75
C ILE A 25 -14.39 -4.71 -1.36
N LEU A 26 -14.75 -5.98 -1.27
CA LEU A 26 -14.74 -6.72 0.00
C LEU A 26 -13.34 -6.89 0.56
N LYS A 27 -12.33 -7.09 -0.31
CA LYS A 27 -10.93 -7.07 0.09
C LYS A 27 -10.54 -5.70 0.61
N GLY A 28 -10.93 -4.60 -0.05
CA GLY A 28 -10.72 -3.24 0.44
C GLY A 28 -11.38 -2.99 1.80
N ILE A 29 -12.59 -3.51 2.04
CA ILE A 29 -13.29 -3.39 3.33
C ILE A 29 -12.68 -4.28 4.42
N GLN A 30 -12.07 -5.41 4.04
CA GLN A 30 -11.37 -6.31 4.97
C GLN A 30 -9.95 -5.85 5.32
N ILE A 31 -9.37 -4.98 4.50
CA ILE A 31 -8.09 -4.36 4.76
C ILE A 31 -8.37 -3.27 5.81
N ASP A 32 -7.91 -3.52 7.03
CA ASP A 32 -7.79 -2.50 8.09
C ASP A 32 -6.82 -1.41 7.58
N ASP A 33 -7.09 -0.13 7.82
CA ASP A 33 -6.25 0.97 7.32
C ASP A 33 -4.77 0.77 7.74
N ASP A 34 -4.56 0.22 8.95
CA ASP A 34 -3.23 -0.12 9.48
C ASP A 34 -2.53 -1.23 8.67
N ILE A 35 -3.28 -2.21 8.18
CA ILE A 35 -2.75 -3.31 7.34
C ILE A 35 -2.46 -2.81 5.92
N GLU A 36 -3.25 -1.85 5.40
CA GLU A 36 -2.98 -1.23 4.10
C GLU A 36 -1.63 -0.51 4.10
N ASP A 37 -1.39 0.30 5.13
CA ASP A 37 -0.17 1.10 5.28
C ASP A 37 1.07 0.20 5.44
N GLU A 38 0.99 -0.84 6.27
CA GLU A 38 2.07 -1.82 6.43
C GLU A 38 2.36 -2.55 5.10
N MET A 39 1.34 -3.10 4.45
CA MET A 39 1.52 -3.81 3.18
C MET A 39 1.97 -2.90 2.04
N PHE A 40 1.57 -1.64 2.03
CA PHE A 40 2.02 -0.65 1.06
C PHE A 40 3.49 -0.29 1.28
N CYS A 41 3.88 0.03 2.51
CA CYS A 41 5.26 0.35 2.88
C CYS A 41 6.22 -0.82 2.59
N GLU A 42 5.84 -2.05 2.95
CA GLU A 42 6.63 -3.25 2.66
C GLU A 42 6.85 -3.45 1.16
N ARG A 43 5.78 -3.34 0.35
CA ARG A 43 5.88 -3.47 -1.11
C ARG A 43 6.75 -2.39 -1.73
N LEU A 44 6.64 -1.16 -1.24
CA LEU A 44 7.44 -0.04 -1.73
C LEU A 44 8.94 -0.26 -1.42
N ALA A 45 9.26 -0.69 -0.21
CA ALA A 45 10.63 -1.01 0.20
C ALA A 45 11.21 -2.18 -0.62
N GLU A 46 10.44 -3.25 -0.81
CA GLU A 46 10.87 -4.38 -1.63
C GLU A 46 11.12 -3.98 -3.09
N GLN A 47 10.26 -3.13 -3.66
CA GLN A 47 10.43 -2.64 -5.03
C GLN A 47 11.69 -1.80 -5.15
N TYR A 48 11.94 -0.91 -4.18
CA TYR A 48 13.17 -0.12 -4.15
C TYR A 48 14.39 -1.03 -4.08
N ILE A 49 14.45 -2.01 -3.16
CA ILE A 49 15.58 -2.93 -3.00
C ILE A 49 15.84 -3.79 -4.26
N LYS A 50 14.78 -4.17 -4.99
CA LYS A 50 14.89 -4.99 -6.20
C LYS A 50 15.24 -4.18 -7.46
N ALA A 51 15.12 -2.86 -7.41
CA ALA A 51 15.52 -1.99 -8.51
C ALA A 51 17.05 -1.98 -8.65
N ASP A 52 17.56 -2.06 -9.86
CA ASP A 52 19.00 -2.05 -10.16
C ASP A 52 19.51 -0.63 -10.50
N ASP A 53 18.60 0.33 -10.56
CA ASP A 53 18.80 1.71 -11.02
C ASP A 53 18.48 2.75 -9.94
N HIS A 54 19.03 2.54 -8.74
CA HIS A 54 18.84 3.49 -7.65
C HIS A 54 19.36 4.89 -8.02
N GLU A 55 18.50 5.90 -7.93
CA GLU A 55 18.92 7.28 -7.99
C GLU A 55 19.70 7.63 -6.72
N THR A 56 20.93 8.15 -6.90
CA THR A 56 21.75 8.66 -5.82
C THR A 56 21.91 10.17 -5.98
N ILE A 57 21.78 10.89 -4.88
CA ILE A 57 22.09 12.33 -4.82
C ILE A 57 23.41 12.55 -4.08
N PRO A 58 24.16 13.63 -4.38
CA PRO A 58 25.30 14.04 -3.57
C PRO A 58 24.90 14.24 -2.10
N PHE A 59 25.82 13.92 -1.19
CA PHE A 59 25.55 13.98 0.24
C PHE A 59 25.14 15.40 0.68
N GLU A 60 25.79 16.42 0.14
CA GLU A 60 25.50 17.82 0.42
C GLU A 60 24.11 18.26 -0.07
N ASP A 61 23.61 17.65 -1.15
CA ASP A 61 22.25 17.89 -1.65
C ASP A 61 21.22 17.22 -0.74
N ALA A 62 21.51 16.00 -0.25
CA ALA A 62 20.66 15.29 0.71
C ALA A 62 20.50 16.07 2.02
N LEU A 63 21.59 16.62 2.55
CA LEU A 63 21.56 17.46 3.76
C LEU A 63 20.71 18.72 3.56
N ARG A 64 20.86 19.36 2.40
CA ARG A 64 20.09 20.56 2.05
C ARG A 64 18.59 20.28 1.96
N GLU A 65 18.21 19.16 1.34
CA GLU A 65 16.80 18.75 1.21
C GLU A 65 16.19 18.38 2.56
N ALA A 66 16.94 17.69 3.41
CA ALA A 66 16.54 17.36 4.78
C ALA A 66 16.52 18.58 5.73
N GLY A 67 17.01 19.74 5.30
CA GLY A 67 17.05 20.97 6.11
C GLY A 67 18.03 20.90 7.28
N ILE A 68 19.07 20.06 7.17
CA ILE A 68 20.08 19.83 8.21
C ILE A 68 21.48 20.24 7.71
N SER A 69 22.33 20.62 8.63
CA SER A 69 23.75 20.90 8.38
C SER A 69 24.62 19.70 8.76
N ILE A 70 25.88 19.71 8.29
CA ILE A 70 26.87 18.72 8.72
C ILE A 70 27.07 18.75 10.24
N ASP A 71 26.99 19.92 10.86
CA ASP A 71 27.20 20.09 12.30
C ASP A 71 26.07 19.43 13.11
N ASP A 72 24.86 19.33 12.55
CA ASP A 72 23.73 18.66 13.19
C ASP A 72 23.91 17.14 13.29
N LEU A 73 24.78 16.55 12.46
CA LEU A 73 25.06 15.11 12.43
C LEU A 73 26.16 14.66 13.41
N GLN A 74 26.88 15.61 14.02
CA GLN A 74 28.03 15.32 14.90
C GLN A 74 27.66 15.25 16.40
N ASN A 75 26.37 15.37 16.74
CA ASN A 75 25.83 15.26 18.09
C ASN A 75 25.08 13.94 18.31
#